data_AF-A0A7K4FQI6-F1
#
_entry.id   AF-A0A7K4FQI6-F1
#
_cell.length_a   1.000
_cell.length_b   1.000
_cell.length_c   1.000
_cell.angle_alpha   90.00
_cell.angle_beta   90.00
_cell.angle_gamma   90.00
#
_symmetry.space_group_name_H-M   'P 1'
#
loop_
_entity.id
_entity.type
_entity.pdbx_description
1 polymer ?
#
loop_
_entity_poly.entity_id
_entity_poly.type
_entity_poly.pdbx_seq_one_letter_code
_entity_poly.pdbx_strand_id
1 'polypeptide(L)'
;MASQKKFALSDFGASPGQIREAFFSIAGNNPMLADLGYILEVGISNMPLFPQILLDGGATYTDYLSKWAKGYADAARNPPSSRKASPKGSCSDPAIQSIVQIATGVDAEFAMRLNAYHNLFMSAENIQGSLLEEYIGTCIRPYGWLWCRGHVFRAIDFCTTDGSVLLQVKNKSNTENSSSSAIRTGTEIKKWYRLGTKIQGGKRLPLYKWEALNKIINSHATTGVAPGCNMGEDSYQGFLRDVVLRNAGIISDQ
;
A
#
# COMPACT_ATOMS: atom_id res chain seq x y z
N MET A 1 34.31 5.70 2.54
CA MET A 1 32.91 5.25 2.61
C MET A 1 32.20 5.77 1.38
N ALA A 2 31.65 4.91 0.52
CA ALA A 2 30.89 5.36 -0.63
C ALA A 2 29.63 6.10 -0.14
N SER A 3 29.39 7.33 -0.63
CA SER A 3 28.17 8.06 -0.25
C SER A 3 26.97 7.43 -0.96
N GLN A 4 26.00 6.93 -0.22
CA GLN A 4 24.74 6.47 -0.79
C GLN A 4 23.91 7.67 -1.29
N LYS A 5 23.28 7.52 -2.44
CA LYS A 5 22.42 8.54 -3.07
C LYS A 5 21.12 7.90 -3.57
N LYS A 6 20.06 8.71 -3.68
CA LYS A 6 18.78 8.28 -4.26
C LYS A 6 18.85 8.42 -5.77
N PHE A 7 18.55 7.34 -6.48
CA PHE A 7 18.49 7.31 -7.95
C PHE A 7 17.11 6.88 -8.41
N ALA A 8 16.58 7.54 -9.42
CA ALA A 8 15.49 7.02 -10.25
C ALA A 8 16.07 6.16 -11.38
N LEU A 9 15.28 5.23 -11.92
CA LEU A 9 15.75 4.39 -13.04
C LEU A 9 16.13 5.22 -14.28
N SER A 10 15.45 6.36 -14.49
CA SER A 10 15.75 7.30 -15.56
C SER A 10 17.15 7.93 -15.48
N ASP A 11 17.75 7.98 -14.28
CA ASP A 11 19.05 8.63 -14.06
C ASP A 11 20.21 7.88 -14.74
N PHE A 12 20.00 6.61 -15.09
CA PHE A 12 21.03 5.76 -15.70
C PHE A 12 21.05 5.79 -17.24
N GLY A 13 20.09 6.44 -17.89
CA GLY A 13 20.04 6.55 -19.36
C GLY A 13 19.89 5.21 -20.12
N ALA A 14 19.51 4.13 -19.45
CA ALA A 14 19.30 2.83 -20.09
C ALA A 14 18.06 2.85 -21.01
N SER A 15 18.19 2.27 -22.20
CA SER A 15 17.06 2.14 -23.14
C SER A 15 16.03 1.12 -22.64
N PRO A 16 14.76 1.22 -23.09
CA PRO A 16 13.72 0.22 -22.81
C PRO A 16 14.14 -1.23 -23.10
N GLY A 17 14.92 -1.46 -24.16
CA GLY A 17 15.43 -2.79 -24.51
C GLY A 17 16.42 -3.33 -23.47
N GLN A 18 17.38 -2.51 -23.05
CA GLN A 18 18.36 -2.86 -22.02
C GLN A 18 17.70 -3.14 -20.67
N ILE A 19 16.69 -2.34 -20.30
CA ILE A 19 15.94 -2.53 -19.06
C ILE A 19 15.20 -3.88 -19.06
N ARG A 20 14.54 -4.23 -20.17
CA ARG A 20 13.86 -5.53 -20.32
C ARG A 20 14.83 -6.70 -20.22
N GLU A 21 15.91 -6.66 -21.00
CA GLU A 21 16.91 -7.73 -21.02
C GLU A 21 17.52 -7.97 -19.63
N ALA A 22 17.93 -6.89 -18.96
CA ALA A 22 18.44 -6.95 -17.60
C ALA A 22 17.41 -7.51 -16.62
N PHE A 23 16.15 -7.04 -16.69
CA PHE A 23 15.09 -7.54 -15.81
C PHE A 23 14.84 -9.03 -16.02
N PHE A 24 14.72 -9.51 -17.26
CA PHE A 24 14.48 -10.93 -17.53
C PHE A 24 15.67 -11.79 -17.12
N SER A 25 16.91 -11.28 -17.22
CA SER A 25 18.08 -11.95 -16.66
C SER A 25 18.03 -12.04 -15.12
N ILE A 26 17.54 -11.00 -14.43
CA ILE A 26 17.39 -10.98 -12.96
C ILE A 26 16.24 -11.89 -12.52
N ALA A 27 15.11 -11.83 -13.22
CA ALA A 27 13.91 -12.56 -12.88
C ALA A 27 14.06 -14.06 -13.16
N GLY A 28 14.75 -14.41 -14.24
CA GLY A 28 14.88 -15.79 -14.71
C GLY A 28 13.51 -16.48 -14.78
N ASN A 29 13.41 -17.67 -14.21
CA ASN A 29 12.16 -18.44 -14.13
C ASN A 29 11.44 -18.27 -12.78
N ASN A 30 11.70 -17.19 -12.02
CA ASN A 30 11.09 -17.01 -10.71
C ASN A 30 9.60 -16.65 -10.84
N PRO A 31 8.66 -17.55 -10.47
CA PRO A 31 7.23 -17.28 -10.63
C PRO A 31 6.75 -16.12 -9.76
N MET A 32 7.47 -15.79 -8.68
CA MET A 32 7.13 -14.64 -7.82
C MET A 32 7.30 -13.30 -8.53
N LEU A 33 8.06 -13.26 -9.64
CA LEU A 33 8.33 -12.04 -10.40
C LEU A 33 7.50 -11.97 -11.70
N ALA A 34 6.60 -12.93 -11.93
CA ALA A 34 5.76 -12.95 -13.14
C ALA A 34 4.91 -11.66 -13.25
N ASP A 35 4.22 -11.29 -12.18
CA ASP A 35 3.44 -10.04 -12.11
C ASP A 35 4.34 -8.80 -12.26
N LEU A 36 5.57 -8.87 -11.74
CA LEU A 36 6.53 -7.78 -11.84
C LEU A 36 6.97 -7.52 -13.29
N GLY A 37 6.97 -8.54 -14.16
CA GLY A 37 7.23 -8.36 -15.59
C GLY A 37 6.20 -7.46 -16.27
N TYR A 38 4.91 -7.65 -15.98
CA TYR A 38 3.87 -6.75 -16.47
C TYR A 38 4.01 -5.34 -15.89
N ILE A 39 4.30 -5.23 -14.58
CA ILE A 39 4.56 -3.94 -13.93
C ILE A 39 5.76 -3.23 -14.58
N LEU A 40 6.81 -3.97 -14.95
CA LEU A 40 7.95 -3.39 -15.66
C LEU A 40 7.52 -2.73 -16.97
N GLU A 41 6.71 -3.40 -17.78
CA GLU A 41 6.23 -2.85 -19.06
C GLU A 41 5.43 -1.56 -18.85
N VAL A 42 4.53 -1.53 -17.85
CA VAL A 42 3.81 -0.31 -17.47
C VAL A 42 4.79 0.81 -17.07
N GLY A 43 5.84 0.47 -16.33
CA GLY A 43 6.85 1.42 -15.87
C GLY A 43 7.73 1.94 -17.00
N ILE A 44 8.11 1.10 -17.96
CA ILE A 44 8.92 1.50 -19.12
C ILE A 44 8.12 2.49 -19.99
N SER A 45 6.81 2.28 -20.15
CA SER A 45 5.93 3.21 -20.85
C SER A 45 5.77 4.56 -20.14
N ASN A 46 6.07 4.64 -18.84
CA ASN A 46 6.03 5.87 -18.05
C ASN A 46 7.10 5.87 -16.93
N MET A 47 8.36 6.11 -17.32
CA MET A 47 9.53 6.01 -16.45
C MET A 47 9.44 6.78 -15.11
N PRO A 48 8.79 7.96 -15.02
CA PRO A 48 8.56 8.66 -13.75
C PRO A 48 7.80 7.87 -12.67
N LEU A 49 7.10 6.77 -13.03
CA LEU A 49 6.42 5.91 -12.06
C LEU A 49 7.40 5.14 -11.17
N PHE A 50 8.60 4.84 -11.65
CA PHE A 50 9.60 4.13 -10.86
C PHE A 50 10.01 4.92 -9.61
N PRO A 51 10.22 4.26 -8.46
CA PRO A 51 10.62 4.91 -7.23
C PRO A 51 12.07 5.40 -7.29
N GLN A 52 12.39 6.33 -6.41
CA GLN A 52 13.79 6.60 -6.10
C GLN A 52 14.30 5.56 -5.10
N ILE A 53 15.38 4.88 -5.44
CA ILE A 53 16.01 3.85 -4.62
C ILE A 53 17.38 4.34 -4.14
N LEU A 54 17.68 4.13 -2.87
CA LEU A 54 18.99 4.43 -2.30
C LEU A 54 20.01 3.40 -2.82
N LEU A 55 21.04 3.86 -3.52
CA LEU A 55 22.12 3.03 -4.07
C LEU A 55 23.48 3.68 -3.82
N ASP A 56 24.55 2.91 -3.97
CA ASP A 56 25.91 3.42 -3.88
C ASP A 56 26.23 4.33 -5.09
N GLY A 57 27.14 5.29 -4.92
CA GLY A 57 27.43 6.30 -5.94
C GLY A 57 27.95 5.79 -7.30
N GLY A 58 28.41 4.54 -7.36
CA GLY A 58 28.83 3.86 -8.60
C GLY A 58 27.86 2.79 -9.09
N ALA A 59 26.64 2.75 -8.56
CA ALA A 59 25.63 1.78 -8.96
C ALA A 59 25.20 1.96 -10.41
N THR A 60 24.71 0.89 -11.00
CA THR A 60 24.23 0.80 -12.37
C THR A 60 22.70 0.60 -12.41
N TYR A 61 22.10 0.66 -13.60
CA TYR A 61 20.68 0.35 -13.77
C TYR A 61 20.35 -1.12 -13.43
N THR A 62 21.29 -2.05 -13.59
CA THR A 62 21.08 -3.46 -13.21
C THR A 62 21.07 -3.61 -11.68
N ASP A 63 21.87 -2.84 -10.95
CA ASP A 63 21.82 -2.77 -9.47
C ASP A 63 20.48 -2.21 -9.00
N TYR A 64 19.98 -1.16 -9.69
CA TYR A 64 18.66 -0.62 -9.45
C TYR A 64 17.58 -1.70 -9.64
N LEU A 65 17.56 -2.38 -10.80
CA LEU A 65 16.57 -3.39 -11.13
C LEU A 65 16.63 -4.59 -10.17
N SER A 66 17.83 -4.99 -9.77
CA SER A 66 18.02 -6.07 -8.79
C SER A 66 17.41 -5.70 -7.43
N LYS A 67 17.64 -4.46 -6.96
CA LYS A 67 17.07 -3.97 -5.71
C LYS A 67 15.55 -3.76 -5.80
N TRP A 68 15.05 -3.29 -6.94
CA TRP A 68 13.62 -3.12 -7.22
C TRP A 68 12.89 -4.47 -7.23
N ALA A 69 13.41 -5.46 -7.96
CA ALA A 69 12.86 -6.82 -8.01
C ALA A 69 12.94 -7.53 -6.65
N LYS A 70 14.04 -7.36 -5.92
CA LYS A 70 14.18 -7.86 -4.56
C LYS A 70 13.11 -7.27 -3.64
N GLY A 71 12.85 -5.96 -3.72
CA GLY A 71 11.82 -5.30 -2.92
C GLY A 71 10.42 -5.88 -3.15
N TYR A 72 10.07 -6.13 -4.41
CA TYR A 72 8.82 -6.81 -4.76
C TYR A 72 8.75 -8.24 -4.21
N ALA A 73 9.81 -9.03 -4.40
CA ALA A 73 9.87 -10.41 -3.94
C ALA A 73 9.82 -10.51 -2.40
N ASP A 74 10.54 -9.64 -1.69
CA ASP A 74 10.50 -9.54 -0.23
C ASP A 74 9.08 -9.17 0.27
N ALA A 75 8.40 -8.27 -0.45
CA ALA A 75 7.02 -7.89 -0.15
C ALA A 75 6.02 -9.03 -0.42
N ALA A 76 6.23 -9.81 -1.48
CA ALA A 76 5.39 -10.95 -1.80
C ALA A 76 5.59 -12.15 -0.86
N ARG A 77 6.82 -12.39 -0.37
CA ARG A 77 7.11 -13.47 0.61
C ARG A 77 6.57 -13.18 2.00
N ASN A 78 6.48 -11.91 2.36
CA ASN A 78 6.00 -11.47 3.66
C ASN A 78 4.74 -10.62 3.44
N PRO A 79 3.55 -11.17 3.19
CA PRO A 79 2.35 -10.33 3.07
C PRO A 79 2.05 -9.56 4.38
N PRO A 80 1.34 -8.42 4.34
CA PRO A 80 0.92 -7.70 5.53
C PRO A 80 0.26 -8.56 6.61
N SER A 81 -0.57 -9.53 6.20
CA SER A 81 -1.25 -10.49 7.08
C SER A 81 -0.30 -11.38 7.90
N SER A 82 0.92 -11.60 7.44
CA SER A 82 1.91 -12.45 8.11
C SER A 82 2.93 -11.68 8.96
N ARG A 83 2.81 -10.34 9.06
CA ARG A 83 3.77 -9.49 9.76
C ARG A 83 3.17 -8.93 11.05
N LYS A 84 4.05 -8.56 11.98
CA LYS A 84 3.71 -7.76 13.16
C LYS A 84 3.71 -6.28 12.78
N ALA A 85 2.64 -5.55 13.11
CA ALA A 85 2.58 -4.11 12.92
C ALA A 85 3.67 -3.43 13.76
N SER A 86 4.29 -2.38 13.20
CA SER A 86 5.23 -1.60 13.98
C SER A 86 4.49 -0.90 15.13
N PRO A 87 5.03 -0.96 16.36
CA PRO A 87 4.51 -0.17 17.47
C PRO A 87 4.62 1.32 17.13
N LYS A 88 3.95 2.17 17.92
CA LYS A 88 4.08 3.62 17.80
C LYS A 88 5.56 4.01 17.95
N GLY A 89 6.14 4.59 16.90
CA GLY A 89 7.56 4.97 16.88
C GLY A 89 7.91 6.20 17.74
N SER A 90 6.91 6.85 18.35
CA SER A 90 7.07 8.03 19.20
C SER A 90 6.48 7.83 20.59
N CYS A 91 7.14 8.40 21.61
CA CYS A 91 6.64 8.41 22.98
C CYS A 91 5.27 9.13 23.04
N SER A 92 4.33 8.61 23.84
CA SER A 92 3.10 9.34 24.16
C SER A 92 3.43 10.51 25.08
N ASP A 93 2.91 11.70 24.75
CA ASP A 93 3.05 12.87 25.60
C ASP A 93 2.24 12.69 26.90
N PRO A 94 2.88 12.67 28.09
CA PRO A 94 2.19 12.53 29.36
C PRO A 94 1.12 13.61 29.61
N ALA A 95 1.27 14.80 29.01
CA ALA A 95 0.28 15.88 29.14
C ALA A 95 -1.10 15.49 28.56
N ILE A 96 -1.14 14.66 27.51
CA ILE A 96 -2.40 14.18 26.94
C ILE A 96 -3.17 13.33 27.94
N GLN A 97 -2.48 12.46 28.70
CA GLN A 97 -3.10 11.66 29.75
C GLN A 97 -3.68 12.57 30.85
N SER A 98 -2.91 13.57 31.29
CA SER A 98 -3.36 14.54 32.29
C SER A 98 -4.59 15.33 31.84
N ILE A 99 -4.62 15.78 30.58
CA ILE A 99 -5.78 16.50 30.02
C ILE A 99 -7.03 15.62 30.07
N VAL A 100 -6.93 14.36 29.60
CA VAL A 100 -8.06 13.42 29.61
C VAL A 100 -8.52 13.15 31.03
N GLN A 101 -7.58 12.92 31.96
CA GLN A 101 -7.88 12.66 33.36
C GLN A 101 -8.66 13.82 34.00
N ILE A 102 -8.15 15.05 33.87
CA ILE A 102 -8.78 16.25 34.44
C ILE A 102 -10.15 16.51 33.80
N ALA A 103 -10.25 16.41 32.47
CA ALA A 103 -11.48 16.73 31.74
C ALA A 103 -12.62 15.73 32.00
N THR A 104 -12.28 14.47 32.29
CA THR A 104 -13.26 13.39 32.46
C THR A 104 -13.45 12.95 33.92
N GLY A 105 -12.58 13.38 34.83
CA GLY A 105 -12.63 13.01 36.24
C GLY A 105 -12.30 11.54 36.53
N VAL A 106 -11.71 10.82 35.57
CA VAL A 106 -11.31 9.41 35.75
C VAL A 106 -10.07 9.30 36.64
N ASP A 107 -9.89 8.13 37.27
CA ASP A 107 -8.69 7.86 38.04
C ASP A 107 -7.45 7.65 37.16
N ALA A 108 -6.28 7.69 37.79
CA ALA A 108 -4.99 7.61 37.10
C ALA A 108 -4.74 6.25 36.44
N GLU A 109 -5.21 5.15 37.04
CA GLU A 109 -5.06 3.80 36.50
C GLU A 109 -5.90 3.63 35.23
N PHE A 110 -7.14 4.14 35.26
CA PHE A 110 -8.02 4.17 34.11
C PHE A 110 -7.44 5.00 32.97
N ALA A 111 -6.92 6.20 33.25
CA ALA A 111 -6.28 7.05 32.26
C ALA A 111 -5.04 6.39 31.63
N MET A 112 -4.22 5.71 32.42
CA MET A 112 -3.06 4.94 31.94
C MET A 112 -3.50 3.80 31.00
N ARG A 113 -4.56 3.07 31.36
CA ARG A 113 -5.13 2.02 30.53
C ARG A 113 -5.69 2.55 29.21
N LEU A 114 -6.36 3.71 29.22
CA LEU A 114 -6.83 4.35 27.98
C LEU A 114 -5.67 4.69 27.03
N ASN A 115 -4.55 5.19 27.57
CA ASN A 115 -3.37 5.50 26.78
C ASN A 115 -2.73 4.24 26.17
N ALA A 116 -2.67 3.13 26.92
CA ALA A 116 -2.21 1.85 26.40
C ALA A 116 -3.08 1.35 25.24
N TYR A 117 -4.40 1.39 25.36
CA TYR A 117 -5.31 1.03 24.27
C TYR A 117 -5.22 1.98 23.08
N HIS A 118 -5.04 3.27 23.32
CA HIS A 118 -4.80 4.22 22.23
C HIS A 118 -3.57 3.81 21.41
N ASN A 119 -2.46 3.42 22.05
CA ASN A 119 -1.26 2.93 21.35
C ASN A 119 -1.53 1.64 20.56
N LEU A 120 -2.33 0.71 21.09
CA LEU A 120 -2.76 -0.47 20.35
C LEU A 120 -3.60 -0.10 19.11
N PHE A 121 -4.53 0.84 19.23
CA PHE A 121 -5.30 1.33 18.09
C PHE A 121 -4.41 2.02 17.04
N MET A 122 -3.39 2.78 17.45
CA MET A 122 -2.41 3.35 16.51
C MET A 122 -1.63 2.26 15.76
N SER A 123 -1.22 1.19 16.46
CA SER A 123 -0.60 0.01 15.83
C SER A 123 -1.52 -0.63 14.80
N ALA A 124 -2.80 -0.79 15.12
CA ALA A 124 -3.81 -1.30 14.20
C ALA A 124 -4.01 -0.37 12.98
N GLU A 125 -4.07 0.95 13.19
CA GLU A 125 -4.21 1.92 12.10
C GLU A 125 -3.00 1.90 11.14
N ASN A 126 -1.79 1.68 11.66
CA ASN A 126 -0.55 1.61 10.85
C ASN A 126 -0.55 0.43 9.86
N ILE A 127 -1.11 -0.72 10.25
CA ILE A 127 -1.14 -1.92 9.39
C ILE A 127 -2.41 -2.02 8.54
N GLN A 128 -3.48 -1.31 8.93
CA GLN A 128 -4.77 -1.38 8.25
C GLN A 128 -4.71 -1.01 6.77
N GLY A 129 -3.89 -0.01 6.40
CA GLY A 129 -3.73 0.37 4.99
C GLY A 129 -3.18 -0.78 4.14
N SER A 130 -2.13 -1.43 4.63
CA SER A 130 -1.50 -2.56 3.94
C SER A 130 -2.41 -3.81 3.90
N LEU A 131 -3.18 -4.07 4.96
CA LEU A 131 -4.17 -5.17 4.96
C LEU A 131 -5.32 -4.92 3.99
N LEU A 132 -5.74 -3.66 3.82
CA LEU A 132 -6.73 -3.28 2.82
C LEU A 132 -6.22 -3.53 1.41
N GLU A 133 -4.98 -3.14 1.11
CA GLU A 133 -4.34 -3.45 -0.17
C GLU A 133 -4.23 -4.96 -0.40
N GLU A 134 -3.87 -5.74 0.62
CA GLU A 134 -3.78 -7.19 0.51
C GLU A 134 -5.11 -7.83 0.15
N TYR A 135 -6.16 -7.49 0.89
CA TYR A 135 -7.51 -7.95 0.61
C TYR A 135 -7.92 -7.62 -0.83
N ILE A 136 -7.81 -6.36 -1.23
CA ILE A 136 -8.16 -5.92 -2.59
C ILE A 136 -7.36 -6.71 -3.63
N GLY A 137 -6.03 -6.78 -3.47
CA GLY A 137 -5.13 -7.46 -4.41
C GLY A 137 -5.50 -8.93 -4.63
N THR A 138 -5.90 -9.64 -3.59
CA THR A 138 -6.37 -11.03 -3.71
C THR A 138 -7.69 -11.14 -4.49
N CYS A 139 -8.61 -10.19 -4.32
CA CYS A 139 -9.90 -10.19 -5.00
C CYS A 139 -9.80 -9.78 -6.47
N ILE A 140 -8.89 -8.87 -6.82
CA ILE A 140 -8.88 -8.23 -8.14
C ILE A 140 -7.90 -8.85 -9.14
N ARG A 141 -6.92 -9.63 -8.67
CA ARG A 141 -5.92 -10.29 -9.53
C ARG A 141 -6.52 -11.15 -10.65
N PRO A 142 -7.62 -11.91 -10.44
CA PRO A 142 -8.27 -12.68 -11.50
C PRO A 142 -8.77 -11.84 -12.68
N TYR A 143 -9.08 -10.55 -12.45
CA TYR A 143 -9.56 -9.61 -13.46
C TYR A 143 -8.43 -8.87 -14.19
N GLY A 144 -7.16 -9.22 -13.93
CA GLY A 144 -6.01 -8.60 -14.60
C GLY A 144 -5.49 -7.32 -13.96
N TRP A 145 -5.83 -7.10 -12.69
CA TRP A 145 -5.21 -6.08 -11.87
C TRP A 145 -3.97 -6.62 -11.15
N LEU A 146 -2.91 -5.84 -11.12
CA LEU A 146 -1.62 -6.16 -10.51
C LEU A 146 -1.46 -5.32 -9.25
N TRP A 147 -1.03 -5.96 -8.16
CA TRP A 147 -0.69 -5.25 -6.92
C TRP A 147 0.78 -4.83 -6.96
N CYS A 148 1.01 -3.51 -6.90
CA CYS A 148 2.32 -2.87 -6.90
C CYS A 148 3.02 -2.99 -5.52
N ARG A 149 3.21 -4.23 -5.05
CA ARG A 149 3.83 -4.55 -3.75
C ARG A 149 5.23 -3.97 -3.62
N GLY A 150 5.63 -3.63 -2.39
CA GLY A 150 7.00 -3.20 -2.10
C GLY A 150 7.39 -1.83 -2.67
N HIS A 151 6.40 -0.98 -2.95
CA HIS A 151 6.60 0.36 -3.52
C HIS A 151 7.31 0.36 -4.87
N VAL A 152 7.00 -0.63 -5.72
CA VAL A 152 7.56 -0.72 -7.08
C VAL A 152 7.15 0.44 -7.99
N PHE A 153 6.08 1.15 -7.65
CA PHE A 153 5.70 2.43 -8.23
C PHE A 153 5.46 3.50 -7.16
N ARG A 154 5.65 4.76 -7.55
CA ARG A 154 5.40 5.94 -6.71
C ARG A 154 3.91 6.23 -6.68
N ALA A 155 3.33 6.23 -5.49
CA ALA A 155 1.94 6.63 -5.23
C ALA A 155 0.87 5.79 -5.96
N ILE A 156 1.25 4.62 -6.50
CA ILE A 156 0.35 3.66 -7.15
C ILE A 156 0.35 2.38 -6.33
N ASP A 157 -0.84 1.87 -6.03
CA ASP A 157 -1.02 0.62 -5.30
C ASP A 157 -1.41 -0.52 -6.26
N PHE A 158 -2.16 -0.21 -7.34
CA PHE A 158 -2.52 -1.19 -8.37
C PHE A 158 -2.44 -0.62 -9.78
N CYS A 159 -2.19 -1.48 -10.76
CA CYS A 159 -2.34 -1.17 -12.19
C CYS A 159 -2.98 -2.34 -12.94
N THR A 160 -3.55 -2.09 -14.11
CA THR A 160 -3.98 -3.17 -15.02
C THR A 160 -2.78 -3.77 -15.77
N THR A 161 -2.89 -5.03 -16.21
CA THR A 161 -1.79 -5.72 -16.94
C THR A 161 -1.37 -5.03 -18.23
N ASP A 162 -2.26 -4.24 -18.83
CA ASP A 162 -1.99 -3.44 -20.03
C ASP A 162 -1.54 -2.01 -19.73
N GLY A 163 -1.48 -1.62 -18.45
CA GLY A 163 -1.11 -0.28 -18.01
C GLY A 163 -2.15 0.82 -18.28
N SER A 164 -3.34 0.49 -18.76
CA SER A 164 -4.38 1.47 -19.11
C SER A 164 -4.94 2.21 -17.88
N VAL A 165 -4.92 1.59 -16.70
CA VAL A 165 -5.39 2.22 -15.45
C VAL A 165 -4.39 2.05 -14.33
N LEU A 166 -4.14 3.15 -13.61
CA LEU A 166 -3.39 3.19 -12.36
C LEU A 166 -4.34 3.57 -11.23
N LEU A 167 -4.24 2.90 -10.09
CA LEU A 167 -5.11 3.06 -8.93
C LEU A 167 -4.31 3.27 -7.65
N GLN A 168 -4.70 4.30 -6.90
CA GLN A 168 -4.29 4.56 -5.53
C GLN A 168 -5.46 4.30 -4.58
N VAL A 169 -5.23 3.49 -3.56
CA VAL A 169 -6.14 3.13 -2.50
C VAL A 169 -5.76 3.87 -1.21
N LYS A 170 -6.76 4.36 -0.50
CA LYS A 170 -6.61 4.95 0.83
C LYS A 170 -7.62 4.34 1.80
N ASN A 171 -7.27 4.26 3.07
CA ASN A 171 -8.22 3.77 4.07
C ASN A 171 -9.28 4.84 4.44
N LYS A 172 -8.90 6.12 4.52
CA LYS A 172 -9.81 7.24 4.86
C LYS A 172 -9.71 8.38 3.83
N SER A 173 -10.77 9.17 3.68
CA SER A 173 -10.82 10.27 2.70
C SER A 173 -9.83 11.41 2.97
N ASN A 174 -9.39 11.58 4.22
CA ASN A 174 -8.53 12.68 4.68
C ASN A 174 -7.04 12.33 4.77
N THR A 175 -6.63 11.13 4.33
CA THR A 175 -5.22 10.75 4.28
C THR A 175 -4.59 11.21 2.96
N GLU A 176 -4.36 12.51 2.83
CA GLU A 176 -3.55 13.11 1.75
C GLU A 176 -2.28 13.67 2.39
N ASN A 177 -1.15 12.96 2.22
CA ASN A 177 0.15 13.55 2.48
C ASN A 177 0.52 14.46 1.29
N SER A 178 1.20 15.56 1.59
CA SER A 178 1.64 16.55 0.60
C SER A 178 2.58 15.99 -0.48
N SER A 179 3.13 14.79 -0.30
CA SER A 179 3.96 14.09 -1.29
C SER A 179 3.17 13.36 -2.38
N SER A 180 1.86 13.11 -2.19
CA SER A 180 1.00 12.41 -3.17
C SER A 180 0.37 13.34 -4.23
N SER A 181 0.43 14.66 -4.06
CA SER A 181 -0.23 15.61 -4.96
C SER A 181 0.60 15.99 -6.18
N ALA A 182 1.93 15.77 -6.15
CA ALA A 182 2.88 16.27 -7.15
C ALA A 182 3.04 15.41 -8.43
N ILE A 183 2.33 14.28 -8.56
CA ILE A 183 2.45 13.36 -9.72
C ILE A 183 1.13 13.35 -10.52
N ARG A 184 0.61 14.52 -10.89
CA ARG A 184 -0.69 14.65 -11.61
C ARG A 184 -0.59 15.33 -12.97
N THR A 185 0.61 15.43 -13.53
CA THR A 185 0.82 15.99 -14.87
C THR A 185 1.05 14.82 -15.84
N GLY A 186 -0.01 14.37 -16.53
CA GLY A 186 0.10 13.46 -17.68
C GLY A 186 -0.41 12.01 -17.52
N THR A 187 -0.79 11.56 -16.31
CA THR A 187 -1.45 10.24 -16.10
C THR A 187 -2.63 10.34 -15.15
N GLU A 188 -3.81 9.83 -15.57
CA GLU A 188 -5.01 9.80 -14.74
C GLU A 188 -4.92 8.65 -13.71
N ILE A 189 -4.21 8.88 -12.61
CA ILE A 189 -4.21 7.97 -11.46
C ILE A 189 -5.57 8.05 -10.78
N LYS A 190 -6.35 6.96 -10.84
CA LYS A 190 -7.63 6.88 -10.14
C LYS A 190 -7.36 6.81 -8.64
N LYS A 191 -8.06 7.62 -7.85
CA LYS A 191 -7.96 7.62 -6.38
C LYS A 191 -9.26 7.07 -5.80
N TRP A 192 -9.14 6.07 -4.94
CA TRP A 192 -10.25 5.53 -4.17
C TRP A 192 -9.92 5.54 -2.68
N TYR A 193 -10.93 5.71 -1.84
CA TYR A 193 -10.79 5.59 -0.39
C TYR A 193 -11.91 4.75 0.19
N ARG A 194 -11.60 3.92 1.19
CA ARG A 194 -12.59 3.01 1.80
C ARG A 194 -13.63 3.74 2.65
N LEU A 195 -13.19 4.56 3.60
CA LEU A 195 -14.03 5.20 4.61
C LEU A 195 -14.19 6.70 4.37
N GLY A 196 -15.43 7.12 4.08
CA GLY A 196 -15.89 8.50 4.19
C GLY A 196 -16.80 8.72 5.40
N THR A 197 -17.31 9.94 5.52
CA THR A 197 -18.21 10.34 6.61
C THR A 197 -19.55 10.78 6.02
N LYS A 198 -20.66 10.27 6.57
CA LYS A 198 -22.01 10.82 6.35
C LYS A 198 -22.54 11.44 7.64
N ILE A 199 -23.33 12.51 7.52
CA ILE A 199 -24.00 13.16 8.66
C ILE A 199 -25.47 12.75 8.64
N GLN A 200 -25.95 12.19 9.74
CA GLN A 200 -27.36 11.82 9.92
C GLN A 200 -27.81 12.24 11.32
N GLY A 201 -28.79 13.14 11.41
CA GLY A 201 -29.27 13.66 12.69
C GLY A 201 -28.18 14.30 13.56
N GLY A 202 -27.24 15.02 12.95
CA GLY A 202 -26.09 15.64 13.62
C GLY A 202 -24.96 14.68 14.01
N LYS A 203 -25.13 13.36 13.83
CA LYS A 203 -24.11 12.35 14.12
C LYS A 203 -23.29 12.01 12.88
N ARG A 204 -21.98 11.86 13.06
CA ARG A 204 -21.04 11.39 12.02
C ARG A 204 -21.04 9.87 12.01
N LEU A 205 -21.35 9.28 10.85
CA LEU A 205 -21.43 7.83 10.65
C LEU A 205 -20.50 7.40 9.51
N PRO A 206 -20.01 6.14 9.52
CA PRO A 206 -19.21 5.61 8.43
C PRO A 206 -20.01 5.54 7.12
N LEU A 207 -19.35 5.88 6.02
CA LEU A 207 -19.83 5.69 4.66
C LEU A 207 -18.75 4.98 3.84
N TYR A 208 -18.93 3.67 3.64
CA TYR A 208 -18.01 2.86 2.86
C TYR A 208 -18.21 3.07 1.35
N LYS A 209 -17.13 3.05 0.57
CA LYS A 209 -17.17 3.39 -0.87
C LYS A 209 -16.91 2.20 -1.80
N TRP A 210 -17.16 0.97 -1.33
CA TRP A 210 -16.87 -0.26 -2.07
C TRP A 210 -17.49 -0.32 -3.47
N GLU A 211 -18.72 0.18 -3.65
CA GLU A 211 -19.40 0.24 -4.95
C GLU A 211 -18.57 0.98 -6.02
N ALA A 212 -17.94 2.11 -5.63
CA ALA A 212 -17.11 2.88 -6.54
C ALA A 212 -15.84 2.12 -6.94
N LEU A 213 -15.24 1.36 -6.02
CA LEU A 213 -14.09 0.51 -6.32
C LEU A 213 -14.51 -0.64 -7.25
N ASN A 214 -15.58 -1.37 -6.92
CA ASN A 214 -16.08 -2.47 -7.75
C ASN A 214 -16.38 -2.00 -9.18
N LYS A 215 -16.96 -0.80 -9.35
CA LYS A 215 -17.16 -0.19 -10.67
C LYS A 215 -15.83 0.03 -11.41
N ILE A 216 -14.81 0.59 -10.76
CA ILE A 216 -13.49 0.77 -11.36
C ILE A 216 -12.90 -0.58 -11.79
N ILE A 217 -12.92 -1.58 -10.91
CA ILE A 217 -12.34 -2.90 -11.20
C ILE A 217 -13.05 -3.57 -12.37
N ASN A 218 -14.38 -3.60 -12.34
CA ASN A 218 -15.19 -4.31 -13.34
C ASN A 218 -15.17 -3.63 -14.71
N SER A 219 -15.04 -2.30 -14.78
CA SER A 219 -14.94 -1.57 -16.06
C SER A 219 -13.58 -1.69 -16.74
N HIS A 220 -12.57 -2.22 -16.05
CA HIS A 220 -11.19 -2.29 -16.54
C HIS A 220 -10.57 -3.68 -16.35
N ALA A 221 -11.40 -4.73 -16.43
CA ALA A 221 -10.88 -6.10 -16.47
C ALA A 221 -10.11 -6.32 -17.78
N THR A 222 -8.88 -6.85 -17.69
CA THR A 222 -7.99 -7.09 -18.84
C THR A 222 -7.78 -8.56 -19.11
N THR A 223 -8.14 -9.44 -18.17
CA THR A 223 -8.27 -10.87 -18.44
C THR A 223 -9.63 -11.10 -19.07
N GLY A 224 -9.74 -11.99 -20.06
CA GLY A 224 -11.03 -12.36 -20.68
C GLY A 224 -12.05 -13.01 -19.73
N VAL A 225 -11.82 -12.95 -18.42
CA VAL A 225 -12.73 -13.35 -17.35
C VAL A 225 -13.84 -12.32 -17.26
N ALA A 226 -15.10 -12.78 -17.24
CA ALA A 226 -16.24 -11.90 -17.06
C ALA A 226 -16.11 -11.12 -15.73
N PRO A 227 -16.15 -9.77 -15.75
CA PRO A 227 -16.00 -8.97 -14.55
C PRO A 227 -17.19 -9.20 -13.61
N GLY A 228 -16.89 -9.58 -12.37
CA GLY A 228 -17.87 -9.90 -11.33
C GLY A 228 -17.39 -9.55 -9.93
N CYS A 229 -16.45 -8.61 -9.82
CA CYS A 229 -15.90 -8.19 -8.53
C CYS A 229 -16.98 -7.50 -7.69
N ASN A 230 -17.22 -8.03 -6.48
CA ASN A 230 -18.23 -7.53 -5.56
C ASN A 230 -17.69 -7.51 -4.13
N MET A 231 -16.64 -6.73 -3.90
CA MET A 231 -16.08 -6.53 -2.56
C MET A 231 -17.04 -5.69 -1.70
N GLY A 232 -17.09 -5.97 -0.40
CA GLY A 232 -17.85 -5.18 0.57
C GLY A 232 -17.13 -5.05 1.91
N GLU A 233 -17.72 -4.28 2.82
CA GLU A 233 -17.14 -4.11 4.15
C GLU A 233 -17.20 -5.41 4.95
N ASP A 234 -18.29 -6.18 4.84
CA ASP A 234 -18.43 -7.45 5.57
C ASP A 234 -17.38 -8.48 5.15
N SER A 235 -17.10 -8.60 3.85
CA SER A 235 -16.05 -9.51 3.36
C SER A 235 -14.65 -9.03 3.74
N TYR A 236 -14.41 -7.71 3.78
CA TYR A 236 -13.16 -7.16 4.30
C TYR A 236 -13.00 -7.43 5.82
N GLN A 237 -14.06 -7.26 6.62
CA GLN A 237 -14.04 -7.60 8.05
C GLN A 237 -13.85 -9.10 8.27
N GLY A 238 -14.43 -9.95 7.41
CA GLY A 238 -14.17 -11.39 7.38
C GLY A 238 -12.69 -11.69 7.16
N PHE A 239 -12.08 -11.08 6.14
CA PHE A 239 -10.64 -11.17 5.90
C PHE A 239 -9.81 -10.75 7.13
N LEU A 240 -10.13 -9.61 7.76
CA LEU A 240 -9.42 -9.13 8.95
C LEU A 240 -9.54 -10.13 10.12
N ARG A 241 -10.71 -10.71 10.35
CA ARG A 241 -10.92 -11.76 11.35
C ARG A 241 -10.00 -12.95 11.09
N ASP A 242 -9.95 -13.44 9.84
CA ASP A 242 -9.13 -14.60 9.49
C ASP A 242 -7.63 -14.32 9.63
N VAL A 243 -7.20 -13.08 9.36
CA VAL A 243 -5.83 -12.64 9.57
C VAL A 243 -5.49 -12.64 11.07
N VAL A 244 -6.31 -11.99 11.90
CA VAL A 244 -6.06 -11.90 13.35
C VAL A 244 -6.07 -13.29 14.01
N LEU A 245 -6.96 -14.20 13.57
CA LEU A 245 -6.99 -15.57 14.09
C LEU A 245 -5.73 -16.36 13.76
N ARG A 246 -5.11 -16.14 12.59
CA ARG A 246 -3.87 -16.80 12.17
C ARG A 246 -2.61 -16.11 12.70
N ASN A 247 -2.71 -14.83 13.03
CA ASN A 247 -1.60 -14.00 13.49
C ASN A 247 -2.09 -13.10 14.64
N ALA A 248 -2.28 -13.69 15.83
CA ALA A 248 -2.76 -12.96 17.00
C ALA A 248 -1.80 -11.84 17.45
N GLY A 249 -0.51 -11.94 17.08
CA GLY A 249 0.52 -10.93 17.35
C GLY A 249 0.60 -9.82 16.30
N ILE A 250 -0.40 -9.68 15.42
CA ILE A 250 -0.39 -8.70 14.33
C ILE A 250 -0.36 -7.24 14.82
N ILE A 251 -0.92 -6.96 16.01
CA ILE A 251 -0.82 -5.65 16.66
C ILE A 251 -0.03 -5.74 17.95
N SER A 252 0.61 -4.64 18.33
CA SER A 252 1.46 -4.56 19.51
C SER A 252 1.59 -3.15 20.01
N ASP A 253 1.58 -2.99 21.31
CA ASP A 253 1.96 -1.77 22.03
C ASP A 253 3.47 -1.72 22.33
N GLN A 254 4.19 -2.81 22.03
CA GLN A 254 5.64 -2.99 22.21
C GLN A 254 6.38 -3.22 20.88
#